data_AF-A0A4Q7NWM7-F1
#
_entry.id   AF-A0A4Q7NWM7-F1
#
_cell.length_a   1.000
_cell.length_b   1.000
_cell.length_c   1.000
_cell.angle_alpha   90.00
_cell.angle_beta   90.00
_cell.angle_gamma   90.00
#
_symmetry.space_group_name_H-M   'P 1'
#
loop_
_entity.id
_entity.type
_entity.pdbx_description
1 polymer ?
#
loop_
_entity_poly.entity_id
_entity_poly.type
_entity_poly.pdbx_seq_one_letter_code
_entity_poly.pdbx_strand_id
1 'polypeptide(L)'
;MSAEPFDDGTLPPTSLSEAAERIVYLEQWLGRLDGVVADVQYRQPPAPGVPPREPVAPGDEWVPLFGSLAEFVQGFFVTAFARTLGGPTGMWCAQWWDHAEAIMRLEALWRTFEAARLDPDKGMATWFAHHLDHHLPILLSGSGPFGQCRPDEHRPPPALPSLPAPEGWWEPMTHTYRQA
;
A
#
# COMPACT_ATOMS: atom_id res chain seq x y z
N MET A 1 -20.87 30.30 39.66
CA MET A 1 -19.49 30.33 39.15
C MET A 1 -19.43 31.45 38.13
N SER A 2 -19.01 32.64 38.57
CA SER A 2 -18.73 33.75 37.66
C SER A 2 -17.40 33.47 36.97
N ALA A 3 -17.39 33.45 35.64
CA ALA A 3 -16.17 33.36 34.87
C ALA A 3 -15.46 34.72 34.94
N GLU A 4 -14.26 34.73 35.52
CA GLU A 4 -13.38 35.90 35.47
C GLU A 4 -13.00 36.18 34.01
N PRO A 5 -12.98 37.45 33.56
CA PRO A 5 -12.59 37.79 32.21
C PRO A 5 -11.09 37.49 31.99
N PHE A 6 -10.78 36.99 30.79
CA PHE A 6 -9.41 36.72 30.36
C PHE A 6 -8.65 38.05 30.23
N ASP A 7 -7.69 38.31 31.12
CA ASP A 7 -6.84 39.50 31.05
C ASP A 7 -5.64 39.24 30.13
N ASP A 8 -5.78 39.63 28.87
CA ASP A 8 -4.74 39.55 27.83
C ASP A 8 -3.83 40.80 27.81
N GLY A 9 -3.80 41.59 28.90
CA GLY A 9 -2.94 42.77 29.03
C GLY A 9 -3.25 43.92 28.05
N THR A 10 -4.34 43.80 27.29
CA THR A 10 -4.71 44.79 26.27
C THR A 10 -5.59 45.86 26.91
N LEU A 11 -5.05 47.08 27.04
CA LEU A 11 -5.79 48.21 27.59
C LEU A 11 -7.09 48.48 26.79
N PRO A 12 -8.19 48.86 27.46
CA PRO A 12 -9.42 49.25 26.78
C PRO A 12 -9.16 50.51 25.93
N PRO A 13 -9.79 50.64 24.75
CA PRO A 13 -9.60 51.82 23.92
C PRO A 13 -10.05 53.07 24.67
N THR A 14 -9.27 54.14 24.58
CA THR A 14 -9.54 55.40 25.29
C THR A 14 -10.49 56.33 24.54
N SER A 15 -10.84 56.00 23.29
CA SER A 15 -11.79 56.74 22.46
C SER A 15 -12.53 55.85 21.45
N LEU A 16 -13.66 56.36 20.91
CA LEU A 16 -14.40 55.69 19.83
C LEU A 16 -13.60 55.61 18.52
N SER A 17 -12.74 56.60 18.24
CA SER A 17 -11.85 56.58 17.08
C SER A 17 -10.82 55.47 17.20
N GLU A 18 -10.20 55.34 18.37
CA GLU A 18 -9.23 54.29 18.66
C GLU A 18 -9.88 52.89 18.62
N ALA A 19 -11.11 52.76 19.12
CA ALA A 19 -11.88 51.52 19.00
C ALA A 19 -12.16 51.15 17.53
N ALA A 20 -12.55 52.13 16.71
CA ALA A 20 -12.80 51.93 15.28
C ALA A 20 -11.51 51.54 14.51
N GLU A 21 -10.39 52.20 14.80
CA GLU A 21 -9.08 51.87 14.23
C GLU A 21 -8.63 50.44 14.59
N ARG A 22 -8.88 50.01 15.83
CA ARG A 22 -8.60 48.64 16.27
C ARG A 22 -9.46 47.60 15.57
N ILE A 23 -10.75 47.88 15.33
CA ILE A 23 -11.64 47.00 14.57
C ILE A 23 -11.13 46.85 13.13
N VAL A 24 -10.80 47.98 12.48
CA VAL A 24 -10.26 47.99 11.12
C VAL A 24 -8.93 47.21 11.03
N TYR A 25 -8.07 47.34 12.04
CA TYR A 25 -6.83 46.56 12.12
C TYR A 25 -7.09 45.06 12.27
N LEU A 26 -8.06 44.66 13.10
CA LEU A 26 -8.43 43.26 13.29
C LEU A 26 -9.06 42.66 12.04
N GLU A 27 -9.92 43.38 11.34
CA GLU A 27 -10.50 42.95 10.06
C GLU A 27 -9.41 42.73 9.00
N GLN A 28 -8.43 43.64 8.93
CA GLN A 28 -7.28 43.48 8.03
C GLN A 28 -6.39 42.29 8.42
N TRP A 29 -6.18 42.06 9.72
CA TRP A 29 -5.42 40.92 10.21
C TRP A 29 -6.12 39.59 9.93
N LEU A 30 -7.45 39.54 10.13
CA LEU A 30 -8.28 38.39 9.76
C LEU A 30 -8.22 38.12 8.25
N GLY A 31 -8.33 39.14 7.41
CA GLY A 31 -8.20 38.97 5.96
C GLY A 31 -6.81 38.45 5.53
N ARG A 32 -5.75 38.79 6.27
CA ARG A 32 -4.41 38.23 6.05
C ARG A 32 -4.34 36.76 6.46
N LEU A 33 -4.97 36.38 7.57
CA LEU A 33 -5.05 34.99 8.01
C LEU A 33 -5.88 34.14 7.04
N ASP A 34 -6.98 34.66 6.51
CA ASP A 34 -7.76 33.97 5.47
C ASP A 34 -6.90 33.68 4.23
N GLY A 35 -6.04 34.63 3.84
CA GLY A 35 -5.07 34.42 2.76
C GLY A 35 -4.02 33.34 3.08
N VAL A 36 -3.53 33.28 4.32
CA VAL A 36 -2.56 32.25 4.76
C VAL A 36 -3.23 30.88 4.85
N VAL A 37 -4.46 30.79 5.37
CA VAL A 37 -5.24 29.54 5.43
C VAL A 37 -5.54 29.04 4.03
N ALA A 38 -5.89 29.94 3.10
CA ALA A 38 -6.04 29.60 1.69
C ALA A 38 -4.73 29.09 1.09
N ASP A 39 -3.58 29.75 1.31
CA ASP A 39 -2.27 29.27 0.82
C ASP A 39 -1.92 27.89 1.37
N VAL A 40 -2.20 27.60 2.64
CA VAL A 40 -1.97 26.28 3.27
C VAL A 40 -2.90 25.22 2.69
N GLN A 41 -4.18 25.54 2.47
CA GLN A 41 -5.16 24.61 1.87
C GLN A 41 -4.86 24.32 0.40
N TYR A 42 -4.27 25.27 -0.35
CA TYR A 42 -3.88 25.11 -1.74
C TYR A 42 -2.46 24.54 -1.93
N ARG A 43 -1.57 24.63 -0.92
CA ARG A 43 -0.24 24.01 -0.95
C ARG A 43 -0.29 22.50 -0.73
N GLN A 44 -1.42 21.96 -0.23
CA GLN A 44 -1.76 20.57 -0.48
C GLN A 44 -2.24 20.50 -1.93
N PRO A 45 -1.43 20.02 -2.89
CA PRO A 45 -1.98 19.76 -4.22
C PRO A 45 -3.19 18.83 -4.03
N PRO A 46 -4.29 18.99 -4.78
CA PRO A 46 -5.24 17.90 -4.90
C PRO A 46 -4.42 16.66 -5.24
N ALA A 47 -4.61 15.57 -4.50
CA ALA A 47 -3.99 14.30 -4.86
C ALA A 47 -4.25 14.11 -6.36
N PRO A 48 -3.23 13.99 -7.21
CA PRO A 48 -3.41 14.05 -8.64
C PRO A 48 -4.43 12.98 -9.06
N GLY A 49 -5.60 13.45 -9.49
CA GLY A 49 -6.61 12.69 -10.22
C GLY A 49 -6.95 11.31 -9.66
N VAL A 50 -7.34 11.18 -8.39
CA VAL A 50 -8.28 10.09 -8.05
C VAL A 50 -9.67 10.65 -8.34
N PRO A 51 -10.26 10.41 -9.54
CA PRO A 51 -11.67 10.71 -9.72
C PRO A 51 -12.45 10.03 -8.59
N PRO A 52 -13.56 10.62 -8.10
CA PRO A 52 -14.48 9.90 -7.22
C PRO A 52 -14.72 8.54 -7.85
N ARG A 53 -14.27 7.49 -7.17
CA ARG A 53 -14.34 6.16 -7.75
C ARG A 53 -15.82 5.82 -7.79
N GLU A 54 -16.39 5.79 -8.99
CA GLU A 54 -17.76 5.35 -9.14
C GLU A 54 -17.86 3.96 -8.50
N PRO A 55 -18.82 3.75 -7.58
CA PRO A 55 -18.98 2.46 -6.95
C PRO A 55 -19.21 1.42 -8.05
N VAL A 56 -18.39 0.37 -8.05
CA VAL A 56 -18.48 -0.73 -9.01
C VAL A 56 -19.91 -1.27 -8.98
N ALA A 57 -20.62 -1.17 -10.09
CA ALA A 57 -22.00 -1.63 -10.17
C ALA A 57 -22.01 -3.17 -10.25
N PRO A 58 -23.05 -3.84 -9.73
CA PRO A 58 -23.20 -5.27 -9.91
C PRO A 58 -23.30 -5.61 -11.42
N GLY A 59 -22.26 -6.22 -11.97
CA GLY A 59 -22.19 -6.60 -13.39
C GLY A 59 -21.12 -5.89 -14.21
N ASP A 60 -20.36 -4.95 -13.64
CA ASP A 60 -19.19 -4.37 -14.32
C ASP A 60 -18.15 -5.45 -14.61
N GLU A 61 -17.65 -5.48 -15.85
CA GLU A 61 -16.56 -6.35 -16.24
C GLU A 61 -15.29 -5.87 -15.51
N TRP A 62 -14.75 -6.72 -14.63
CA TRP A 62 -13.55 -6.38 -13.88
C TRP A 62 -12.37 -6.24 -14.84
N VAL A 63 -11.89 -5.01 -15.02
CA VAL A 63 -10.66 -4.72 -15.76
C VAL A 63 -9.54 -4.52 -14.75
N PRO A 64 -8.50 -5.38 -14.74
CA PRO A 64 -7.35 -5.18 -13.88
C PRO A 64 -6.58 -3.92 -14.29
N LEU A 65 -6.00 -3.23 -13.30
CA LEU A 65 -5.19 -2.03 -13.53
C LEU A 65 -3.90 -2.39 -14.28
N PHE A 66 -3.32 -3.53 -13.94
CA PHE A 66 -2.22 -4.14 -14.66
C PHE A 66 -2.75 -5.36 -15.42
N GLY A 67 -2.58 -5.42 -16.73
CA GLY A 67 -3.10 -6.51 -17.57
C GLY A 67 -2.37 -7.83 -17.38
N SER A 68 -1.19 -7.81 -16.74
CA SER A 68 -0.40 -9.01 -16.46
C SER A 68 0.45 -8.85 -15.20
N LEU A 69 0.94 -9.98 -14.69
CA LEU A 69 1.94 -10.00 -13.62
C LEU A 69 3.20 -9.20 -13.98
N ALA A 70 3.67 -9.32 -15.22
CA ALA A 70 4.86 -8.62 -15.67
C ALA A 70 4.67 -7.09 -15.62
N GLU A 71 3.49 -6.62 -16.04
CA GLU A 71 3.13 -5.20 -15.94
C GLU A 71 3.03 -4.72 -14.49
N PHE A 72 2.42 -5.52 -13.60
CA PHE A 72 2.38 -5.21 -12.17
C PHE A 72 3.79 -5.11 -11.57
N VAL A 73 4.67 -6.05 -11.91
CA VAL A 73 6.04 -6.07 -11.38
C VAL A 73 6.83 -4.85 -11.85
N GLN A 74 6.82 -4.57 -13.16
CA GLN A 74 7.61 -3.48 -13.76
C GLN A 74 7.02 -2.09 -13.51
N GLY A 75 5.69 -1.97 -13.56
CA GLY A 75 4.98 -0.70 -13.43
C GLY A 75 4.73 -0.25 -12.00
N PHE A 76 4.81 -1.16 -11.02
CA PHE A 76 4.53 -0.84 -9.62
C PHE A 76 5.51 -1.49 -8.65
N PHE A 77 5.60 -2.82 -8.62
CA PHE A 77 6.25 -3.53 -7.51
C PHE A 77 7.72 -3.12 -7.32
N VAL A 78 8.51 -3.15 -8.39
CA VAL A 78 9.97 -2.89 -8.30
C VAL A 78 10.27 -1.44 -7.93
N THR A 79 9.39 -0.50 -8.29
CA THR A 79 9.53 0.92 -7.95
C THR A 79 9.03 1.20 -6.53
N ALA A 80 7.84 0.70 -6.17
CA ALA A 80 7.21 0.93 -4.88
C ALA A 80 8.00 0.32 -3.72
N PHE A 81 8.68 -0.81 -3.96
CA PHE A 81 9.41 -1.55 -2.92
C PHE A 81 10.92 -1.56 -3.11
N ALA A 82 11.45 -0.70 -3.99
CA ALA A 82 12.89 -0.56 -4.30
C ALA A 82 13.78 -0.41 -3.05
N ARG A 83 13.30 0.32 -2.03
CA ARG A 83 14.01 0.51 -0.75
C ARG A 83 14.45 -0.80 -0.09
N THR A 84 13.63 -1.85 -0.25
CA THR A 84 13.88 -3.16 0.31
C THR A 84 14.73 -4.01 -0.62
N LEU A 85 14.64 -3.78 -1.94
CA LEU A 85 15.42 -4.50 -2.96
C LEU A 85 16.90 -4.12 -3.01
N GLY A 86 17.26 -2.91 -2.54
CA GLY A 86 18.63 -2.38 -2.58
C GLY A 86 19.39 -2.38 -1.25
N GLY A 87 18.78 -2.85 -0.15
CA GLY A 87 19.43 -2.94 1.15
C GLY A 87 20.36 -4.16 1.28
N PRO A 88 21.29 -4.20 2.26
CA PRO A 88 22.24 -5.32 2.45
C PRO A 88 21.58 -6.70 2.64
N THR A 89 20.30 -6.72 3.01
CA THR A 89 19.54 -7.92 3.35
C THR A 89 18.45 -8.27 2.33
N GLY A 90 18.20 -7.42 1.34
CA GLY A 90 17.13 -7.61 0.37
C GLY A 90 17.60 -8.31 -0.88
N MET A 91 17.14 -9.54 -1.10
CA MET A 91 17.48 -10.30 -2.29
C MET A 91 16.50 -10.01 -3.42
N TRP A 92 17.01 -9.63 -4.58
CA TRP A 92 16.23 -9.50 -5.80
C TRP A 92 16.99 -10.05 -7.00
N CYS A 93 16.30 -10.77 -7.88
CA CYS A 93 16.85 -11.21 -9.15
C CYS A 93 16.19 -10.44 -10.30
N ALA A 94 16.99 -9.86 -11.20
CA ALA A 94 16.49 -9.20 -12.40
C ALA A 94 15.68 -10.16 -13.31
N GLN A 95 16.04 -11.44 -13.29
CA GLN A 95 15.36 -12.53 -14.00
C GLN A 95 14.34 -13.25 -13.10
N TRP A 96 13.55 -12.50 -12.33
CA TRP A 96 12.59 -13.03 -11.36
C TRP A 96 11.61 -14.05 -11.95
N TRP A 97 11.31 -13.96 -13.24
CA TRP A 97 10.42 -14.89 -13.96
C TRP A 97 10.99 -16.30 -14.13
N ASP A 98 12.27 -16.53 -13.85
CA ASP A 98 12.88 -17.86 -13.86
C ASP A 98 12.93 -18.51 -12.46
N HIS A 99 12.11 -17.98 -11.54
CA HIS A 99 11.96 -18.48 -10.17
C HIS A 99 10.48 -18.80 -9.92
N ALA A 100 10.11 -20.08 -10.03
CA ALA A 100 8.70 -20.51 -9.93
C ALA A 100 8.02 -20.08 -8.62
N GLU A 101 8.72 -20.17 -7.48
CA GLU A 101 8.19 -19.70 -6.20
C GLU A 101 7.99 -18.18 -6.18
N ALA A 102 8.90 -17.41 -6.77
CA ALA A 102 8.75 -15.97 -6.88
C ALA A 102 7.52 -15.60 -7.73
N ILE A 103 7.32 -16.28 -8.86
CA ILE A 103 6.14 -16.09 -9.71
C ILE A 103 4.86 -16.32 -8.90
N MET A 104 4.75 -17.45 -8.19
CA MET A 104 3.55 -17.76 -7.40
C MET A 104 3.25 -16.70 -6.34
N ARG A 105 4.28 -16.20 -5.64
CA ARG A 105 4.13 -15.16 -4.62
C ARG A 105 3.75 -13.81 -5.22
N LEU A 106 4.43 -13.40 -6.30
CA LEU A 106 4.13 -12.15 -6.99
C LEU A 106 2.74 -12.17 -7.62
N GLU A 107 2.31 -13.31 -8.18
CA GLU A 107 0.96 -13.51 -8.71
C GLU A 107 -0.10 -13.32 -7.60
N ALA A 108 0.11 -13.94 -6.44
CA ALA A 108 -0.79 -13.77 -5.30
C ALA A 108 -0.86 -12.30 -4.84
N LEU A 109 0.27 -11.61 -4.80
CA LEU A 109 0.33 -10.18 -4.46
C LEU A 109 -0.40 -9.31 -5.49
N TRP A 110 -0.21 -9.57 -6.78
CA TRP A 110 -0.89 -8.84 -7.85
C TRP A 110 -2.41 -9.03 -7.79
N ARG A 111 -2.89 -10.28 -7.74
CA ARG A 111 -4.33 -10.55 -7.73
C ARG A 111 -5.02 -9.97 -6.49
N THR A 112 -4.38 -10.06 -5.33
CA THR A 112 -4.93 -9.48 -4.09
C THR A 112 -4.85 -7.95 -4.10
N PHE A 113 -3.82 -7.35 -4.72
CA PHE A 113 -3.73 -5.90 -4.92
C PHE A 113 -4.88 -5.39 -5.80
N GLU A 114 -5.15 -6.07 -6.91
CA GLU A 114 -6.20 -5.69 -7.85
C GLU A 114 -7.60 -5.75 -7.23
N ALA A 115 -7.84 -6.72 -6.35
CA ALA A 115 -9.07 -6.79 -5.57
C ALA A 115 -9.11 -5.68 -4.51
N ALA A 116 -8.02 -5.50 -3.75
CA ALA A 116 -7.93 -4.54 -2.66
C ALA A 116 -8.12 -3.09 -3.12
N ARG A 117 -7.59 -2.71 -4.28
CA ARG A 117 -7.73 -1.34 -4.80
C ARG A 117 -9.16 -0.94 -5.15
N LEU A 118 -10.12 -1.88 -5.18
CA LEU A 118 -11.53 -1.60 -5.43
C LEU A 118 -12.25 -1.10 -4.17
N ASP A 119 -11.74 -1.43 -2.99
CA ASP A 119 -12.23 -0.92 -1.71
C ASP A 119 -11.48 0.40 -1.40
N PRO A 120 -12.18 1.55 -1.46
CA PRO A 120 -11.57 2.86 -1.25
C PRO A 120 -11.26 3.16 0.23
N ASP A 121 -11.89 2.45 1.17
CA ASP A 121 -11.81 2.78 2.59
C ASP A 121 -10.61 2.08 3.24
N LYS A 122 -10.57 0.74 3.12
CA LYS A 122 -9.62 -0.08 3.88
C LYS A 122 -8.86 -1.08 3.02
N GLY A 123 -9.20 -1.20 1.73
CA GLY A 123 -8.64 -2.22 0.86
C GLY A 123 -7.12 -2.28 0.88
N MET A 124 -6.46 -1.13 0.69
CA MET A 124 -5.00 -1.06 0.71
C MET A 124 -4.40 -1.37 2.09
N ALA A 125 -4.99 -0.89 3.17
CA ALA A 125 -4.52 -1.18 4.53
C ALA A 125 -4.60 -2.69 4.84
N THR A 126 -5.71 -3.32 4.46
CA THR A 126 -5.91 -4.77 4.55
C THR A 126 -4.89 -5.51 3.68
N TRP A 127 -4.63 -5.06 2.45
CA TRP A 127 -3.67 -5.69 1.55
C TRP A 127 -2.25 -5.69 2.09
N PHE A 128 -1.81 -4.56 2.66
CA PHE A 128 -0.52 -4.48 3.33
C PHE A 128 -0.42 -5.51 4.46
N ALA A 129 -1.37 -5.46 5.40
CA ALA A 129 -1.33 -6.28 6.61
C ALA A 129 -1.46 -7.79 6.33
N HIS A 130 -2.31 -8.20 5.39
CA HIS A 130 -2.65 -9.61 5.17
C HIS A 130 -1.88 -10.27 4.02
N HIS A 131 -1.35 -9.50 3.08
CA HIS A 131 -0.71 -10.05 1.88
C HIS A 131 0.72 -9.57 1.72
N LEU A 132 0.93 -8.26 1.57
CA LEU A 132 2.26 -7.74 1.28
C LEU A 132 3.25 -8.06 2.42
N ASP A 133 2.92 -7.69 3.66
CA ASP A 133 3.84 -7.79 4.79
C ASP A 133 4.15 -9.25 5.14
N HIS A 134 3.29 -10.20 4.74
CA HIS A 134 3.58 -11.63 4.85
C HIS A 134 4.56 -12.10 3.77
N HIS A 135 4.30 -11.78 2.50
CA HIS A 135 5.07 -12.34 1.38
C HIS A 135 6.39 -11.60 1.13
N LEU A 136 6.43 -10.28 1.33
CA LEU A 136 7.59 -9.43 1.03
C LEU A 136 8.87 -9.86 1.78
N PRO A 137 8.87 -10.10 3.11
CA PRO A 137 10.08 -10.55 3.80
C PRO A 137 10.54 -11.94 3.34
N ILE A 138 9.63 -12.83 2.93
CA ILE A 138 9.99 -14.17 2.44
C ILE A 138 10.61 -14.06 1.04
N LEU A 139 9.96 -13.29 0.15
CA LEU A 139 10.40 -13.09 -1.23
C LEU A 139 11.80 -12.49 -1.28
N LEU A 140 12.08 -11.53 -0.40
CA LEU A 140 13.34 -10.78 -0.35
C LEU A 140 14.35 -11.34 0.65
N SER A 141 14.07 -12.48 1.28
CA SER A 141 14.98 -13.12 2.24
C SER A 141 16.22 -13.70 1.54
N GLY A 142 17.35 -13.72 2.27
CA GLY A 142 18.55 -14.49 1.91
C GLY A 142 18.29 -15.99 1.76
N SER A 143 17.25 -16.53 2.40
CA SER A 143 16.76 -17.90 2.24
C SER A 143 15.53 -18.01 1.33
N GLY A 144 15.13 -16.89 0.72
CA GLY A 144 14.00 -16.81 -0.20
C GLY A 144 14.35 -17.31 -1.61
N PRO A 145 13.41 -17.19 -2.56
CA PRO A 145 13.59 -17.68 -3.93
C PRO A 145 14.81 -17.05 -4.62
N PHE A 146 15.15 -15.81 -4.29
CA PHE A 146 16.30 -15.10 -4.86
C PHE A 146 17.60 -15.28 -4.06
N GLY A 147 17.60 -16.09 -3.00
CA GLY A 147 18.70 -16.16 -2.03
C GLY A 147 20.08 -16.51 -2.61
N GLN A 148 20.09 -17.28 -3.71
CA GLN A 148 21.31 -17.67 -4.41
C GLN A 148 21.72 -16.70 -5.52
N CYS A 149 20.86 -15.77 -5.91
CA CYS A 149 21.18 -14.76 -6.91
C CYS A 149 22.05 -13.64 -6.32
N ARG A 150 22.75 -12.93 -7.20
CA ARG A 150 23.47 -11.68 -6.92
C ARG A 150 22.98 -10.60 -7.90
N PRO A 151 23.22 -9.30 -7.65
CA PRO A 151 22.73 -8.23 -8.51
C PRO A 151 23.08 -8.40 -10.00
N ASP A 152 24.22 -9.00 -10.29
CA ASP A 152 24.77 -9.26 -11.62
C ASP A 152 24.78 -10.75 -12.01
N GLU A 153 24.26 -11.63 -11.17
CA GLU A 153 24.33 -13.08 -11.38
C GLU A 153 23.00 -13.79 -11.05
N HIS A 154 22.37 -14.36 -12.07
CA HIS A 154 21.18 -15.20 -11.91
C HIS A 154 21.55 -16.66 -11.65
N ARG A 155 20.95 -17.24 -10.61
CA ARG A 155 21.12 -18.66 -10.22
C ARG A 155 19.76 -19.25 -9.83
N PRO A 156 19.01 -19.86 -10.78
CA PRO A 156 17.73 -20.47 -10.47
C PRO A 156 17.95 -21.73 -9.62
N PRO A 157 17.06 -22.01 -8.65
CA PRO A 157 17.18 -23.22 -7.83
C PRO A 157 16.96 -24.48 -8.68
N PRO A 158 17.73 -25.56 -8.46
CA PRO A 158 17.45 -26.83 -9.11
C PRO A 158 16.12 -27.40 -8.62
N ALA A 159 15.50 -28.26 -9.43
CA ALA A 159 14.33 -29.01 -9.00
C ALA A 159 14.63 -29.80 -7.72
N LEU A 160 13.65 -29.84 -6.80
CA LEU A 160 13.77 -30.64 -5.60
C LEU A 160 13.90 -32.12 -5.97
N PRO A 161 14.83 -32.88 -5.37
CA PRO A 161 14.91 -34.31 -5.58
C PRO A 161 13.59 -34.98 -5.19
N SER A 162 12.99 -35.69 -6.14
CA SER A 162 11.75 -36.43 -5.93
C SER A 162 11.88 -37.79 -6.61
N LEU A 163 11.62 -38.84 -5.84
CA LEU A 163 11.48 -40.19 -6.36
C LEU A 163 9.99 -40.49 -6.53
N PRO A 164 9.59 -41.23 -7.58
CA PRO A 164 8.21 -41.69 -7.69
C PRO A 164 7.86 -42.51 -6.45
N ALA A 165 6.62 -42.37 -6.00
CA ALA A 165 6.12 -43.24 -4.95
C ALA A 165 6.18 -44.71 -5.42
N PRO A 166 6.44 -45.66 -4.52
CA PRO A 166 6.36 -47.08 -4.84
C PRO A 166 4.97 -47.46 -5.42
N GLU A 167 4.95 -48.49 -6.26
CA GLU A 167 3.70 -49.06 -6.76
C GLU A 167 2.78 -49.48 -5.60
N GLY A 168 1.47 -49.23 -5.74
CA GLY A 168 0.48 -49.55 -4.70
C GLY A 168 0.40 -48.56 -3.53
N TRP A 169 1.33 -47.60 -3.41
CA TRP A 169 1.36 -46.67 -2.26
C TRP A 169 0.17 -45.71 -2.20
N TRP A 170 -0.44 -45.41 -3.35
CA TRP A 170 -1.61 -44.55 -3.47
C TRP A 170 -2.93 -45.30 -3.64
N GLU A 171 -2.91 -46.64 -3.58
CA GLU A 171 -4.15 -47.39 -3.69
C GLU A 171 -5.05 -47.05 -2.50
N PRO A 172 -6.31 -46.64 -2.75
CA PRO A 172 -7.22 -46.29 -1.68
C PRO A 172 -7.43 -47.52 -0.80
N MET A 173 -7.17 -47.36 0.49
CA MET A 173 -7.37 -48.41 1.49
C MET A 173 -8.83 -48.85 1.43
N THR A 174 -9.11 -50.01 0.83
CA THR A 174 -10.46 -50.55 0.68
C THR A 174 -11.06 -50.80 2.07
N HIS A 175 -11.74 -49.80 2.61
CA HIS A 175 -12.58 -49.96 3.78
C HIS A 175 -13.80 -50.74 3.34
N THR A 176 -13.73 -52.06 3.50
CA THR A 176 -14.92 -52.91 3.42
C THR A 176 -15.77 -52.59 4.65
N TYR A 177 -16.74 -51.69 4.49
CA TYR A 177 -17.81 -51.55 5.47
C TYR A 177 -18.56 -52.89 5.52
N ARG A 178 -18.33 -53.64 6.60
CA ARG A 178 -19.08 -54.86 6.90
C ARG A 178 -20.50 -54.41 7.26
N GLN A 179 -21.43 -54.49 6.32
CA GLN A 179 -22.85 -54.22 6.59
C GLN A 179 -23.33 -55.22 7.65
N ALA A 180 -23.92 -54.68 8.71
CA ALA A 180 -24.64 -55.44 9.74
C ALA A 180 -26.12 -55.56 9.35
#